data_AF-A0A524D7L9-F1
#
_entry.id   AF-A0A524D7L9-F1
#
_cell.length_a   1.000
_cell.length_b   1.000
_cell.length_c   1.000
_cell.angle_alpha   90.00
_cell.angle_beta   90.00
_cell.angle_gamma   90.00
#
_symmetry.space_group_name_H-M   'P 1'
#
loop_
_entity.id
_entity.type
_entity.pdbx_description
1 polymer ?
#
loop_
_entity_poly.entity_id
_entity_poly.type
_entity_poly.pdbx_seq_one_letter_code
_entity_poly.pdbx_strand_id
1 'polypeptide(L)'
;MRLWLFDILACPICKHYPLKLYIFSYQADEDKFKQYLKDYNENTFNYENQDILEISQDVEDKILIKDDIVIEKKPLIKYLKDILNSIEELEHIEDLSPYEISKNCLSIAREKIFERLNDFSQKSNLDNMESIIPELIFLNKLKIDAEIESGILFCTECNRWFPIIDTIPRMLPDEYREKEKEIEFLKSKKDILHEEFFNLDLKPFNL
;
A
#
# COMPACT_ATOMS: atom_id res chain seq x y z
N MET A 1 1.76 9.73 4.09
CA MET A 1 0.66 9.05 3.39
C MET A 1 0.79 7.57 3.67
N ARG A 2 -0.21 6.95 4.29
CA ARG A 2 -0.16 5.49 4.53
C ARG A 2 -0.37 4.74 3.22
N LEU A 3 0.25 3.58 3.09
CA LEU A 3 0.12 2.72 1.91
C LEU A 3 -1.34 2.32 1.64
N TRP A 4 -2.13 2.04 2.68
CA TRP A 4 -3.55 1.75 2.57
C TRP A 4 -4.37 2.82 1.84
N LEU A 5 -4.00 4.10 1.97
CA LEU A 5 -4.74 5.18 1.30
C LEU A 5 -4.65 5.05 -0.23
N PHE A 6 -3.56 4.47 -0.74
CA PHE A 6 -3.37 4.29 -2.18
C PHE A 6 -4.46 3.43 -2.82
N ASP A 7 -4.99 2.43 -2.10
CA ASP A 7 -6.04 1.49 -2.53
C ASP A 7 -7.38 2.18 -2.89
N ILE A 8 -7.54 3.46 -2.57
CA ILE A 8 -8.77 4.21 -2.83
C ILE A 8 -8.53 5.50 -3.62
N LEU A 9 -7.27 5.86 -3.91
CA LEU A 9 -6.95 7.10 -4.61
C LEU A 9 -7.07 6.91 -6.12
N ALA A 10 -8.13 7.51 -6.69
CA ALA A 10 -8.25 7.69 -8.13
C ALA A 10 -7.74 9.08 -8.56
N CYS A 11 -7.37 9.22 -9.84
CA CYS A 11 -7.02 10.52 -10.41
C CYS A 11 -8.20 11.50 -10.22
N PRO A 12 -8.01 12.68 -9.57
CA PRO A 12 -9.10 13.62 -9.34
C PRO A 12 -9.65 14.21 -10.64
N ILE A 13 -8.87 14.17 -11.73
CA ILE A 13 -9.20 14.80 -13.01
C ILE A 13 -9.94 13.85 -13.94
N CYS A 14 -9.34 12.71 -14.32
CA CYS A 14 -9.96 11.76 -15.25
C CYS A 14 -10.63 10.55 -14.58
N LYS A 15 -10.55 10.44 -13.25
CA LYS A 15 -11.10 9.31 -12.46
C LYS A 15 -10.46 7.95 -12.74
N HIS A 16 -9.30 7.94 -13.42
CA HIS A 16 -8.49 6.72 -13.60
C HIS A 16 -8.11 6.10 -12.26
N TYR A 17 -8.17 4.78 -12.22
CA TYR A 17 -7.70 3.93 -11.14
C TYR A 17 -7.24 2.60 -11.75
N PRO A 18 -6.14 1.99 -11.29
CA PRO A 18 -5.25 2.46 -10.22
C PRO A 18 -4.28 3.55 -10.68
N LEU A 19 -3.73 4.31 -9.73
CA LEU A 19 -2.59 5.20 -9.98
C LEU A 19 -1.29 4.39 -9.90
N LYS A 20 -0.17 4.96 -10.34
CA LYS A 20 1.18 4.51 -9.97
C LYS A 20 1.71 5.32 -8.80
N LEU A 21 2.45 4.71 -7.89
CA LEU A 21 3.06 5.38 -6.74
C LEU A 21 4.58 5.20 -6.78
N TYR A 22 5.30 6.31 -6.82
CA TYR A 22 6.76 6.35 -6.64
C TYR A 22 7.05 6.82 -5.23
N ILE A 23 7.72 6.01 -4.42
CA ILE A 23 8.07 6.33 -3.03
C ILE A 23 9.53 6.79 -2.99
N PHE A 24 9.79 7.97 -2.44
CA PHE A 24 11.16 8.50 -2.28
C PHE A 24 11.67 8.36 -0.86
N SER A 25 10.80 8.44 0.13
CA SER A 25 11.15 8.27 1.53
C SER A 25 9.93 7.94 2.39
N TYR A 26 10.19 7.28 3.51
CA TYR A 26 9.22 7.04 4.58
C TYR A 26 9.48 8.00 5.74
N GLN A 27 8.43 8.30 6.51
CA GLN A 27 8.53 9.05 7.76
C GLN A 27 9.16 8.20 8.86
N ALA A 28 8.91 6.89 8.80
CA ALA A 28 9.49 5.91 9.70
C ALA A 28 10.96 5.59 9.36
N ASP A 29 11.75 5.28 10.39
CA ASP A 29 13.08 4.70 10.25
C ASP A 29 13.00 3.27 9.68
N GLU A 30 14.04 2.85 8.98
CA GLU A 30 14.24 1.51 8.40
C GLU A 30 13.99 0.40 9.43
N ASP A 31 14.26 0.66 10.71
CA ASP A 31 14.08 -0.27 11.82
C ASP A 31 12.64 -0.78 11.99
N LYS A 32 11.62 -0.01 11.59
CA LYS A 32 10.24 -0.53 11.60
C LYS A 32 10.04 -1.66 10.59
N PHE A 33 10.59 -1.53 9.38
CA PHE A 33 10.50 -2.58 8.37
C PHE A 33 11.27 -3.83 8.78
N LYS A 34 12.43 -3.67 9.46
CA LYS A 34 13.17 -4.79 10.07
C LYS A 34 12.29 -5.54 11.07
N GLN A 35 11.58 -4.79 11.92
CA GLN A 35 10.68 -5.37 12.91
C GLN A 35 9.54 -6.14 12.25
N TYR A 36 8.91 -5.61 11.19
CA TYR A 36 7.85 -6.31 10.47
C TYR A 36 8.31 -7.65 9.91
N LEU A 37 9.48 -7.69 9.28
CA LEU A 37 10.06 -8.94 8.76
C LEU A 37 10.43 -9.91 9.86
N LYS A 38 11.01 -9.41 10.96
CA LYS A 38 11.37 -10.24 12.10
C LYS A 38 10.14 -10.92 12.67
N ASP A 39 9.07 -10.15 12.93
CA ASP A 39 7.84 -10.68 13.51
C ASP A 39 7.16 -11.70 12.58
N TYR A 40 7.19 -11.44 11.27
CA TYR A 40 6.67 -12.38 10.27
C TYR A 40 7.47 -13.68 10.20
N ASN A 41 8.80 -13.63 10.25
CA ASN A 41 9.64 -14.81 10.15
C ASN A 41 9.66 -15.65 11.44
N GLU A 42 9.65 -14.99 12.60
CA GLU A 42 9.70 -15.65 13.90
C GLU A 42 8.30 -16.07 14.40
N ASN A 43 7.23 -15.67 13.69
CA ASN A 43 5.83 -15.79 14.13
C ASN A 43 5.61 -15.20 15.54
N THR A 44 6.34 -14.14 15.89
CA THR A 44 6.35 -13.52 17.22
C THR A 44 5.32 -12.41 17.38
N PHE A 45 4.24 -12.44 16.59
CA PHE A 45 3.17 -11.46 16.71
C PHE A 45 2.56 -11.54 18.13
N ASN A 46 3.00 -10.64 19.01
CA ASN A 46 2.63 -10.60 20.43
C ASN A 46 1.15 -10.25 20.62
N TYR A 47 0.66 -10.45 21.86
CA TYR A 47 -0.71 -10.12 22.32
C TYR A 47 -1.15 -8.67 21.99
N GLU A 48 -0.23 -7.72 21.79
CA GLU A 48 -0.57 -6.34 21.34
C GLU A 48 -1.17 -6.29 19.92
N ASN A 49 -0.99 -7.34 19.10
CA ASN A 49 -1.60 -7.45 17.76
C ASN A 49 -3.00 -8.10 17.79
N GLN A 50 -3.50 -8.53 18.96
CA GLN A 50 -4.83 -9.14 19.07
C GLN A 50 -5.97 -8.18 18.71
N ASP A 51 -5.73 -6.87 18.76
CA ASP A 51 -6.73 -5.86 18.41
C ASP A 51 -6.80 -5.56 16.90
N ILE A 52 -5.81 -5.99 16.10
CA ILE A 52 -5.79 -5.72 14.65
C ILE A 52 -6.86 -6.56 13.92
N LEU A 53 -7.02 -7.83 14.32
CA LEU A 53 -7.93 -8.77 13.68
C LEU A 53 -9.14 -9.03 14.59
N GLU A 54 -10.31 -8.51 14.21
CA GLU A 54 -11.54 -8.77 14.95
C GLU A 54 -12.35 -9.90 14.31
N ILE A 55 -12.30 -11.08 14.93
CA ILE A 55 -13.00 -12.28 14.48
C ILE A 55 -14.27 -12.49 15.33
N SER A 56 -15.40 -12.76 14.69
CA SER A 56 -16.59 -13.30 15.36
C SER A 56 -17.32 -14.29 14.47
N GLN A 57 -18.40 -14.85 14.99
CA GLN A 57 -19.34 -15.69 14.24
C GLN A 57 -20.65 -14.94 14.02
N ASP A 58 -21.34 -15.22 12.91
CA ASP A 58 -22.71 -14.78 12.70
C ASP A 58 -23.74 -15.79 13.24
N VAL A 59 -25.02 -15.53 12.99
CA VAL A 59 -26.14 -16.38 13.45
C VAL A 59 -26.18 -17.75 12.74
N GLU A 60 -25.42 -17.92 11.66
CA GLU A 60 -25.30 -19.16 10.87
C GLU A 60 -23.93 -19.82 11.08
N ASP A 61 -23.23 -19.50 12.17
CA ASP A 61 -21.87 -19.97 12.52
C ASP A 61 -20.79 -19.65 11.48
N LYS A 62 -21.02 -18.67 10.60
CA LYS A 62 -20.01 -18.23 9.61
C LYS A 62 -19.00 -17.32 10.27
N ILE A 63 -17.72 -17.56 9.98
CA ILE A 63 -16.62 -16.71 10.42
C ILE A 63 -16.73 -15.34 9.74
N LEU A 64 -16.85 -14.32 10.58
CA LEU A 64 -16.82 -12.91 10.22
C LEU A 64 -15.52 -12.28 10.72
N ILE A 65 -14.84 -11.56 9.85
CA ILE A 65 -13.56 -10.91 10.13
C ILE A 65 -13.58 -9.46 9.61
N LYS A 66 -12.86 -8.58 10.31
CA LYS A 66 -12.37 -7.30 9.82
C LYS A 66 -10.99 -7.02 10.40
N ASP A 67 -10.31 -6.06 9.78
CA ASP A 67 -9.08 -5.45 10.28
C ASP A 67 -9.00 -3.99 9.82
N ASP A 68 -7.83 -3.36 9.95
CA ASP A 68 -7.63 -1.96 9.56
C ASP A 68 -7.58 -1.76 8.03
N ILE A 69 -7.33 -2.82 7.25
CA ILE A 69 -7.40 -2.77 5.78
C ILE A 69 -8.85 -2.89 5.32
N VAL A 70 -9.57 -3.92 5.81
CA VAL A 70 -10.98 -4.22 5.54
C VAL A 70 -11.79 -3.91 6.79
N ILE A 71 -12.14 -2.63 6.93
CA ILE A 71 -12.78 -2.07 8.14
C ILE A 71 -14.19 -2.61 8.36
N GLU A 72 -14.92 -2.94 7.28
CA GLU A 72 -16.25 -3.55 7.37
C GLU A 72 -16.12 -5.04 7.67
N LYS A 73 -16.88 -5.50 8.68
CA LYS A 73 -16.92 -6.91 9.05
C LYS A 73 -17.59 -7.76 7.97
N LYS A 74 -16.86 -8.73 7.42
CA LYS A 74 -17.30 -9.54 6.28
C LYS A 74 -17.07 -11.04 6.52
N PRO A 75 -17.84 -11.92 5.84
CA PRO A 75 -17.54 -13.34 5.77
C PRO A 75 -16.12 -13.58 5.24
N LEU A 76 -15.43 -14.58 5.79
CA LEU A 76 -14.02 -14.88 5.51
C LEU A 76 -13.66 -14.87 4.00
N ILE A 77 -14.49 -15.49 3.14
CA ILE A 77 -14.25 -15.52 1.69
C ILE A 77 -14.26 -14.11 1.08
N LYS A 78 -15.21 -13.27 1.48
CA LYS A 78 -15.30 -11.89 0.98
C LYS A 78 -14.15 -11.04 1.51
N TYR A 79 -13.81 -11.19 2.79
CA TYR A 79 -12.66 -10.53 3.40
C TYR A 79 -11.36 -10.90 2.68
N LEU A 80 -11.08 -12.18 2.45
CA LEU A 80 -9.88 -12.63 1.75
C LEU A 80 -9.80 -12.07 0.33
N LYS A 81 -10.94 -12.00 -0.37
CA LYS A 81 -11.00 -11.36 -1.69
C LYS A 81 -10.59 -9.89 -1.63
N ASP A 82 -11.10 -9.14 -0.65
CA ASP A 82 -10.76 -7.72 -0.49
C ASP A 82 -9.28 -7.53 -0.10
N ILE A 83 -8.74 -8.41 0.75
CA ILE A 83 -7.31 -8.43 1.08
C ILE A 83 -6.46 -8.73 -0.16
N LEU A 84 -6.82 -9.74 -0.96
CA LEU A 84 -6.09 -10.07 -2.19
C LEU A 84 -6.08 -8.89 -3.17
N ASN A 85 -7.23 -8.24 -3.40
CA ASN A 85 -7.28 -7.03 -4.23
C ASN A 85 -6.36 -5.93 -3.66
N SER A 86 -6.36 -5.74 -2.34
CA SER A 86 -5.48 -4.77 -1.67
C SER A 86 -3.99 -5.10 -1.87
N ILE A 87 -3.61 -6.38 -1.94
CA ILE A 87 -2.23 -6.78 -2.23
C ILE A 87 -1.88 -6.52 -3.70
N GLU A 88 -2.81 -6.77 -4.63
CA GLU A 88 -2.60 -6.50 -6.06
C GLU A 88 -2.26 -5.03 -6.33
N GLU A 89 -2.82 -4.09 -5.56
CA GLU A 89 -2.46 -2.66 -5.67
C GLU A 89 -0.97 -2.39 -5.42
N LEU A 90 -0.30 -3.25 -4.66
CA LEU A 90 1.13 -3.10 -4.42
C LEU A 90 1.92 -3.21 -5.72
N GLU A 91 1.44 -3.89 -6.78
CA GLU A 91 2.10 -3.98 -8.09
C GLU A 91 2.27 -2.61 -8.77
N HIS A 92 1.45 -1.62 -8.39
CA HIS A 92 1.53 -0.27 -8.92
C HIS A 92 2.46 0.65 -8.13
N ILE A 93 3.22 0.10 -7.18
CA ILE A 93 4.13 0.82 -6.30
C ILE A 93 5.58 0.56 -6.69
N GLU A 94 6.34 1.62 -6.86
CA GLU A 94 7.77 1.59 -7.03
C GLU A 94 8.44 2.26 -5.83
N ASP A 95 9.13 1.47 -5.02
CA ASP A 95 9.89 1.97 -3.87
C ASP A 95 11.31 2.35 -4.30
N LEU A 96 11.52 3.64 -4.47
CA LEU A 96 12.78 4.28 -4.83
C LEU A 96 13.50 4.86 -3.60
N SER A 97 13.04 4.52 -2.39
CA SER A 97 13.71 4.92 -1.15
C SER A 97 15.04 4.17 -0.98
N PRO A 98 15.96 4.66 -0.14
CA PRO A 98 17.24 3.99 0.10
C PRO A 98 17.11 2.71 0.94
N TYR A 99 15.93 2.38 1.45
CA TYR A 99 15.73 1.24 2.33
C TYR A 99 15.52 -0.03 1.50
N GLU A 100 16.48 -0.95 1.49
CA GLU A 100 16.33 -2.25 0.82
C GLU A 100 15.29 -3.14 1.54
N ILE A 101 15.13 -2.91 2.83
CA ILE A 101 14.25 -3.71 3.67
C ILE A 101 12.78 -3.41 3.37
N SER A 102 12.42 -2.15 3.06
CA SER A 102 11.05 -1.81 2.64
C SER A 102 10.74 -2.43 1.28
N LYS A 103 11.68 -2.43 0.33
CA LYS A 103 11.54 -3.13 -0.96
C LYS A 103 11.29 -4.62 -0.77
N ASN A 104 12.05 -5.25 0.13
CA ASN A 104 11.86 -6.65 0.50
C ASN A 104 10.48 -6.91 1.12
N CYS A 105 10.00 -6.04 2.02
CA CYS A 105 8.64 -6.14 2.56
C CYS A 105 7.56 -6.10 1.47
N LEU A 106 7.71 -5.21 0.49
CA LEU A 106 6.79 -5.11 -0.65
C LEU A 106 6.83 -6.37 -1.51
N SER A 107 8.01 -6.90 -1.84
CA SER A 107 8.15 -8.16 -2.60
C SER A 107 7.54 -9.35 -1.85
N ILE A 108 7.81 -9.49 -0.55
CA ILE A 108 7.20 -10.55 0.29
C ILE A 108 5.67 -10.45 0.28
N ALA A 109 5.11 -9.24 0.38
CA ALA A 109 3.67 -9.03 0.32
C ALA A 109 3.09 -9.45 -1.04
N ARG A 110 3.69 -8.99 -2.14
CA ARG A 110 3.26 -9.24 -3.53
C ARG A 110 3.35 -10.70 -3.95
N GLU A 111 4.38 -11.39 -3.50
CA GLU A 111 4.70 -12.74 -3.98
C GLU A 111 4.25 -13.78 -2.95
N LYS A 112 5.03 -13.95 -1.88
CA LYS A 112 4.86 -15.03 -0.91
C LYS A 112 3.53 -14.96 -0.18
N ILE A 113 3.14 -13.78 0.28
CA ILE A 113 1.91 -13.60 1.05
C ILE A 113 0.69 -13.69 0.14
N PHE A 114 0.73 -13.06 -1.03
CA PHE A 114 -0.33 -13.18 -2.03
C PHE A 114 -0.61 -14.64 -2.38
N GLU A 115 0.42 -15.40 -2.77
CA GLU A 115 0.31 -16.82 -3.14
C GLU A 115 -0.33 -17.62 -2.01
N ARG A 116 0.18 -17.47 -0.77
CA ARG A 116 -0.35 -18.18 0.39
C ARG A 116 -1.81 -17.87 0.68
N LEU A 117 -2.20 -16.60 0.65
CA LEU A 117 -3.59 -16.20 0.90
C LEU A 117 -4.52 -16.63 -0.23
N ASN A 118 -4.06 -16.55 -1.48
CA ASN A 118 -4.81 -17.01 -2.63
C ASN A 118 -5.05 -18.52 -2.55
N ASP A 119 -4.02 -19.31 -2.29
CA ASP A 119 -4.13 -20.75 -2.08
C ASP A 119 -5.07 -21.11 -0.93
N PHE A 120 -5.00 -20.37 0.18
CA PHE A 120 -5.91 -20.55 1.30
C PHE A 120 -7.36 -20.26 0.90
N SER A 121 -7.61 -19.19 0.14
CA SER A 121 -8.95 -18.78 -0.28
C SER A 121 -9.66 -19.78 -1.20
N GLN A 122 -8.91 -20.64 -1.90
CA GLN A 122 -9.44 -21.65 -2.81
C GLN A 122 -9.73 -23.00 -2.15
N LYS A 123 -9.41 -23.16 -0.85
CA LYS A 123 -9.66 -24.43 -0.13
C LYS A 123 -11.16 -24.69 0.03
N SER A 124 -11.55 -25.96 -0.07
CA SER A 124 -12.95 -26.39 0.11
C SER A 124 -13.45 -26.20 1.53
N ASN A 125 -12.54 -26.13 2.51
CA ASN A 125 -12.85 -25.89 3.91
C ASN A 125 -11.82 -24.92 4.52
N LEU A 126 -12.29 -23.91 5.26
CA LEU A 126 -11.50 -22.80 5.80
C LEU A 126 -11.30 -22.88 7.32
N ASP A 127 -11.48 -24.06 7.92
CA ASP A 127 -11.44 -24.28 9.37
C ASP A 127 -10.10 -23.95 10.07
N ASN A 128 -9.00 -23.77 9.33
CA ASN A 128 -7.67 -23.44 9.90
C ASN A 128 -7.21 -22.03 9.54
N MET A 129 -8.07 -21.04 9.82
CA MET A 129 -7.79 -19.64 9.54
C MET A 129 -6.64 -19.06 10.38
N GLU A 130 -6.35 -19.63 11.56
CA GLU A 130 -5.18 -19.27 12.37
C GLU A 130 -3.86 -19.38 11.60
N SER A 131 -3.80 -20.29 10.62
CA SER A 131 -2.61 -20.48 9.79
C SER A 131 -2.25 -19.30 8.89
N ILE A 132 -3.17 -18.36 8.64
CA ILE A 132 -2.92 -17.18 7.80
C ILE A 132 -2.84 -15.87 8.58
N ILE A 133 -3.01 -15.92 9.90
CA ILE A 133 -2.91 -14.74 10.78
C ILE A 133 -1.57 -14.01 10.63
N PRO A 134 -0.39 -14.69 10.56
CA PRO A 134 0.89 -14.03 10.34
C PRO A 134 0.92 -13.13 9.10
N GLU A 135 0.36 -13.62 7.98
CA GLU A 135 0.24 -12.88 6.74
C GLU A 135 -0.65 -11.65 6.88
N LEU A 136 -1.83 -11.80 7.51
CA LEU A 136 -2.78 -10.70 7.70
C LEU A 136 -2.20 -9.60 8.61
N ILE A 137 -1.52 -9.98 9.69
CA ILE A 137 -0.88 -9.00 10.58
C ILE A 137 0.26 -8.28 9.86
N PHE A 138 1.10 -9.00 9.12
CA PHE A 138 2.17 -8.39 8.33
C PHE A 138 1.63 -7.35 7.35
N LEU A 139 0.55 -7.67 6.63
CA LEU A 139 -0.10 -6.74 5.69
C LEU A 139 -0.63 -5.50 6.40
N ASN A 140 -1.26 -5.64 7.57
CA ASN A 140 -1.71 -4.49 8.36
C ASN A 140 -0.52 -3.61 8.77
N LYS A 141 0.56 -4.21 9.30
CA LYS A 141 1.80 -3.46 9.64
C LYS A 141 2.39 -2.75 8.43
N LEU A 142 2.45 -3.41 7.28
CA LEU A 142 2.96 -2.80 6.07
C LEU A 142 2.04 -1.67 5.57
N LYS A 143 0.73 -1.92 5.43
CA LYS A 143 -0.18 -0.98 4.76
C LYS A 143 -0.66 0.17 5.66
N ILE A 144 -0.79 -0.07 6.95
CA ILE A 144 -1.38 0.87 7.91
C ILE A 144 -0.30 1.64 8.67
N ASP A 145 0.81 0.99 9.06
CA ASP A 145 1.85 1.64 9.86
C ASP A 145 2.95 2.29 9.00
N ALA A 146 3.18 1.84 7.76
CA ALA A 146 4.16 2.46 6.88
C ALA A 146 3.63 3.80 6.32
N GLU A 147 4.26 4.90 6.74
CA GLU A 147 3.90 6.23 6.32
C GLU A 147 4.95 6.81 5.35
N ILE A 148 4.53 7.09 4.13
CA ILE A 148 5.33 7.72 3.08
C ILE A 148 5.46 9.20 3.39
N GLU A 149 6.70 9.69 3.50
CA GLU A 149 7.02 11.11 3.72
C GLU A 149 7.00 11.87 2.41
N SER A 150 7.66 11.33 1.38
CA SER A 150 7.78 11.94 0.07
C SER A 150 7.62 10.93 -1.07
N GLY A 151 6.93 11.32 -2.13
CA GLY A 151 6.65 10.47 -3.28
C GLY A 151 5.87 11.19 -4.38
N ILE A 152 5.48 10.45 -5.42
CA ILE A 152 4.61 10.91 -6.50
C ILE A 152 3.51 9.88 -6.74
N LEU A 153 2.28 10.35 -6.82
CA LEU A 153 1.17 9.62 -7.43
C LEU A 153 1.07 10.01 -8.90
N PHE A 154 1.12 9.05 -9.81
CA PHE A 154 1.12 9.26 -11.25
C PHE A 154 -0.06 8.57 -11.92
N CYS A 155 -0.81 9.30 -12.73
CA CYS A 155 -1.89 8.77 -13.54
C CYS A 155 -1.38 8.40 -14.93
N THR A 156 -1.37 7.12 -15.24
CA THR A 156 -0.96 6.57 -16.53
C THR A 156 -1.92 6.89 -17.68
N GLU A 157 -3.15 7.31 -17.40
CA GLU A 157 -4.12 7.65 -18.43
C GLU A 157 -3.97 9.09 -18.94
N CYS A 158 -3.76 10.05 -18.05
CA CYS A 158 -3.69 11.47 -18.42
C CYS A 158 -2.32 12.12 -18.18
N ASN A 159 -1.32 11.33 -17.79
CA ASN A 159 0.05 11.73 -17.45
C ASN A 159 0.14 12.80 -16.34
N ARG A 160 -0.89 12.90 -15.49
CA ARG A 160 -0.85 13.80 -14.34
C ARG A 160 -0.10 13.19 -13.19
N TRP A 161 0.78 13.96 -12.58
CA TRP A 161 1.48 13.57 -11.37
C TRP A 161 1.02 14.46 -10.21
N PHE A 162 1.00 13.93 -8.99
CA PHE A 162 0.65 14.63 -7.75
C PHE A 162 1.71 14.35 -6.71
N PRO A 163 2.34 15.38 -6.12
CA PRO A 163 3.38 15.16 -5.12
C PRO A 163 2.79 14.73 -3.78
N ILE A 164 3.54 13.88 -3.08
CA ILE A 164 3.41 13.65 -1.64
C ILE A 164 4.54 14.42 -0.97
N ILE A 165 4.18 15.36 -0.08
CA ILE A 165 5.13 16.22 0.63
C ILE A 165 4.69 16.26 2.10
N ASP A 166 5.62 16.02 3.02
CA ASP A 166 5.38 15.97 4.47
C ASP A 166 4.19 15.05 4.79
N THR A 167 4.21 13.86 4.19
CA THR A 167 3.17 12.82 4.30
C THR A 167 1.81 13.16 3.65
N ILE A 168 1.64 14.34 3.05
CA ILE A 168 0.36 14.80 2.49
C ILE A 168 0.34 14.66 0.96
N PRO A 169 -0.58 13.83 0.38
CA PRO A 169 -0.80 13.79 -1.06
C PRO A 169 -1.54 15.05 -1.55
N ARG A 170 -0.89 15.86 -2.38
CA ARG A 170 -1.45 17.13 -2.90
C ARG A 170 -2.17 16.91 -4.23
N MET A 171 -3.40 16.41 -4.17
CA MET A 171 -4.21 16.05 -5.34
C MET A 171 -5.20 17.15 -5.76
N LEU A 172 -4.73 18.41 -5.76
CA LEU A 172 -5.54 19.56 -6.16
C LEU A 172 -5.80 19.58 -7.68
N PRO A 173 -6.92 20.19 -8.13
CA PRO A 173 -7.11 20.57 -9.53
C PRO A 173 -5.98 21.45 -10.07
N ASP A 174 -5.71 21.36 -11.37
CA ASP A 174 -4.55 21.96 -12.02
C ASP A 174 -4.45 23.48 -11.75
N GLU A 175 -5.59 24.19 -11.71
CA GLU A 175 -5.69 25.63 -11.49
C GLU A 175 -5.32 26.08 -10.06
N TYR A 176 -5.29 25.17 -9.10
CA TYR A 176 -4.95 25.46 -7.69
C TYR A 176 -3.54 24.99 -7.31
N ARG A 177 -2.75 24.50 -8.27
CA ARG A 177 -1.39 23.99 -8.02
C ARG A 177 -0.32 25.07 -8.17
N GLU A 178 0.68 25.01 -7.31
CA GLU A 178 1.77 25.99 -7.25
C GLU A 178 2.93 25.56 -8.15
N LYS A 179 2.91 26.03 -9.42
CA LYS A 179 3.86 25.63 -10.47
C LYS A 179 5.32 25.70 -10.04
N GLU A 180 5.75 26.83 -9.47
CA GLU A 180 7.15 27.04 -9.11
C GLU A 180 7.64 26.01 -8.09
N LYS A 181 6.86 25.79 -7.02
CA LYS A 181 7.19 24.83 -5.95
C LYS A 181 7.19 23.40 -6.45
N GLU A 182 6.25 23.04 -7.31
CA GLU A 182 6.14 21.68 -7.84
C GLU A 182 7.22 21.37 -8.88
N ILE A 183 7.58 22.32 -9.73
CA ILE A 183 8.74 22.16 -10.62
C ILE A 183 10.03 22.02 -9.82
N GLU A 184 10.21 22.79 -8.75
CA GLU A 184 11.36 22.65 -7.85
C GLU A 184 11.39 21.27 -7.18
N PHE A 185 10.26 20.81 -6.65
CA PHE A 185 10.10 19.46 -6.14
C PHE A 185 10.51 18.42 -7.18
N LEU A 186 9.96 18.48 -8.39
CA LEU A 186 10.22 17.51 -9.45
C LEU A 186 11.71 17.53 -9.88
N LYS A 187 12.34 18.70 -9.96
CA LYS A 187 13.79 18.84 -10.20
C LYS A 187 14.62 18.16 -9.13
N SER A 188 14.22 18.27 -7.85
CA SER A 188 14.94 17.66 -6.74
C SER A 188 14.94 16.13 -6.76
N LYS A 189 14.11 15.50 -7.62
CA LYS A 189 13.96 14.04 -7.71
C LYS A 189 14.57 13.44 -8.98
N LYS A 190 15.28 14.23 -9.79
CA LYS A 190 15.93 13.77 -11.03
C LYS A 190 16.89 12.60 -10.83
N ASP A 191 17.62 12.58 -9.71
CA ASP A 191 18.61 11.54 -9.45
C ASP A 191 17.98 10.23 -8.94
N ILE A 192 16.69 10.26 -8.59
CA ILE A 192 15.96 9.13 -8.00
C ILE A 192 14.98 8.52 -9.01
N LEU A 193 14.31 9.35 -9.80
CA LEU A 193 13.38 8.92 -10.84
C LEU A 193 14.12 8.50 -12.11
N HIS A 194 13.62 7.45 -12.78
CA HIS A 194 14.14 7.01 -14.07
C HIS A 194 13.96 8.08 -15.16
N GLU A 195 14.92 8.17 -16.09
CA GLU A 195 14.87 9.14 -17.20
C GLU A 195 13.57 9.02 -18.02
N GLU A 196 13.05 7.80 -18.16
CA GLU A 196 11.80 7.51 -18.87
C GLU A 196 10.59 8.29 -18.31
N PHE A 197 10.56 8.55 -17.00
CA PHE A 197 9.49 9.33 -16.38
C PHE A 197 9.45 10.76 -16.89
N PHE A 198 10.62 11.37 -17.10
CA PHE A 198 10.75 12.76 -17.59
C PHE A 198 10.56 12.88 -19.12
N ASN A 199 10.62 11.77 -19.85
CA ASN A 199 10.32 11.73 -21.28
C ASN A 199 8.81 11.78 -21.58
N LEU A 200 7.96 11.66 -20.56
CA LEU A 200 6.52 11.76 -20.67
C LEU A 200 6.05 13.22 -20.80
N ASP A 201 4.86 13.41 -21.40
CA ASP A 201 4.16 14.70 -21.37
C ASP A 201 3.48 14.90 -20.01
N LEU A 202 4.29 15.19 -18.98
CA LEU A 202 3.84 15.33 -17.61
C LEU A 202 2.90 16.52 -17.44
N LYS A 203 1.78 16.27 -16.77
CA LYS A 203 0.75 17.28 -16.47
C LYS A 203 0.59 17.50 -14.97
N PRO A 204 0.19 18.72 -14.55
CA PRO A 204 0.06 19.92 -15.37
C PRO A 204 1.41 20.57 -15.70
N PHE A 205 2.49 20.12 -15.05
CA PHE A 205 3.81 20.71 -15.18
C PHE A 205 4.83 19.67 -15.62
N ASN A 206 5.72 20.07 -16.53
CA ASN A 206 6.80 19.26 -17.07
C ASN A 206 8.14 19.99 -16.92
N LEU A 207 9.26 19.25 -16.86
CA LEU A 207 10.61 19.80 -16.67
C LEU A 207 11.27 20.30 -17.95
#